data_AF-A0A9Q9HRV5-F1
#
_entry.id   AF-A0A9Q9HRV5-F1
#
_cell.length_a   1.000
_cell.length_b   1.000
_cell.length_c   1.000
_cell.angle_alpha   90.00
_cell.angle_beta   90.00
_cell.angle_gamma   90.00
#
_symmetry.space_group_name_H-M   'P 1'
#
loop_
_entity.id
_entity.type
_entity.pdbx_description
1 polymer ?
#
loop_
_entity_poly.entity_id
_entity_poly.type
_entity_poly.pdbx_seq_one_letter_code
_entity_poly.pdbx_strand_id
1 'polypeptide(L)' 'MKLQDQRCGECRRLLFKIEPGALSGTLAIKCPRCKAHNSLRPQSPSPKRPDQSNERDGKDPQCGSLYPQPI' A
#
# COMPACT_ATOMS: atom_id res chain seq x y z
N MET A 1 -23.15 -2.10 5.48
CA MET A 1 -21.73 -1.81 5.20
C MET A 1 -20.84 -2.72 6.03
N LYS A 2 -19.69 -3.20 5.52
CA LYS A 2 -18.79 -4.12 6.24
C LYS A 2 -17.61 -3.37 6.83
N LEU A 3 -17.44 -3.44 8.15
CA LEU A 3 -16.29 -2.86 8.86
C LEU A 3 -15.01 -3.67 8.60
N GLN A 4 -13.88 -2.97 8.46
CA GLN A 4 -12.54 -3.55 8.33
C GLN A 4 -11.78 -3.48 9.66
N ASP A 5 -11.13 -4.57 10.04
CA ASP A 5 -10.27 -4.64 11.22
C ASP A 5 -8.97 -3.87 10.98
N GLN A 6 -8.66 -2.89 11.85
CA GLN A 6 -7.34 -2.26 11.90
C GLN A 6 -6.54 -2.83 13.06
N ARG A 7 -5.36 -3.36 12.75
CA ARG A 7 -4.52 -4.11 13.68
C ARG A 7 -3.16 -3.45 13.83
N CYS A 8 -2.56 -3.60 14.99
CA CYS A 8 -1.20 -3.12 15.24
C CYS A 8 -0.19 -3.84 14.34
N GLY A 9 0.73 -3.08 13.74
CA GLY A 9 1.81 -3.61 12.88
C GLY A 9 2.76 -4.56 13.62
N GLU A 10 3.07 -4.28 14.89
CA GLU A 10 4.01 -5.06 15.69
C GLU A 10 3.38 -6.30 16.34
N CYS A 11 2.24 -6.15 17.02
CA CYS A 11 1.67 -7.24 17.83
C CYS A 11 0.36 -7.82 17.31
N ARG A 12 -0.15 -7.34 16.17
CA ARG A 12 -1.41 -7.77 15.52
C ARG A 12 -2.68 -7.66 16.37
N ARG A 13 -2.61 -7.04 17.55
CA ARG A 13 -3.76 -6.73 18.40
C ARG A 13 -4.72 -5.83 17.61
N LEU A 14 -6.01 -6.18 17.64
CA LEU A 14 -7.07 -5.32 17.10
C LEU A 14 -7.04 -3.97 17.83
N LEU A 15 -6.93 -2.89 17.06
CA LEU A 15 -6.95 -1.52 17.55
C LEU A 15 -8.38 -0.96 17.49
N PHE A 16 -9.01 -1.02 16.31
CA PHE A 16 -10.40 -0.60 16.07
C PHE A 16 -10.91 -1.20 14.76
N LYS A 17 -12.18 -0.93 14.41
CA LYS A 17 -12.75 -1.25 13.10
C LYS A 17 -13.27 0.01 12.43
N ILE A 18 -13.22 0.05 11.10
CA ILE A 18 -13.58 1.26 10.33
C ILE A 18 -14.26 0.90 9.01
N GLU A 19 -15.19 1.75 8.55
CA GLU A 19 -15.76 1.63 7.21
C GLU A 19 -14.76 2.07 6.13
N PRO A 20 -14.82 1.50 4.92
CA PRO A 20 -14.03 2.00 3.80
C PRO A 20 -14.29 3.49 3.57
N GLY A 21 -13.24 4.30 3.49
CA GLY A 21 -13.35 5.73 3.22
C GLY A 21 -13.77 6.61 4.41
N ALA A 22 -14.00 6.06 5.61
CA ALA A 22 -14.38 6.86 6.78
C ALA A 22 -13.23 7.71 7.36
N LEU A 23 -12.00 7.53 6.87
CA LEU A 23 -10.84 8.29 7.30
C LEU A 23 -10.48 9.36 6.26
N SER A 24 -10.72 10.64 6.60
CA SER A 24 -10.39 11.78 5.72
C SER A 24 -8.98 12.35 5.95
N GLY A 25 -8.28 11.94 7.00
CA GLY A 25 -6.94 12.44 7.36
C GLY A 25 -6.06 11.37 8.02
N THR A 26 -4.92 11.76 8.57
CA THR A 26 -4.03 10.82 9.27
C THR A 26 -4.56 10.52 10.67
N LEU A 27 -4.62 9.24 11.06
CA LEU A 27 -4.89 8.79 12.42
C LEU A 27 -3.62 8.25 13.06
N ALA A 28 -3.22 8.80 14.20
CA ALA A 28 -2.15 8.27 15.03
C ALA A 28 -2.72 7.67 16.32
N ILE A 29 -2.41 6.41 16.60
CA ILE A 29 -2.91 5.68 17.77
C ILE A 29 -1.80 4.84 18.41
N LYS A 30 -1.75 4.82 19.75
CA LYS A 30 -0.86 3.93 20.49
C LYS A 30 -1.52 2.56 20.69
N CYS A 31 -0.77 1.48 20.47
CA CYS A 31 -1.26 0.15 20.78
C CYS A 31 -1.36 -0.04 22.32
N PRO A 32 -2.53 -0.42 22.87
CA PRO A 32 -2.66 -0.61 24.31
C PRO A 32 -1.83 -1.80 24.83
N ARG A 33 -1.52 -2.78 23.96
CA ARG A 33 -0.73 -3.97 24.29
C ARG A 33 0.78 -3.71 24.26
N CYS A 34 1.35 -3.38 23.10
CA CYS A 34 2.80 -3.26 22.92
C CYS A 34 3.34 -1.83 22.93
N LYS A 35 2.48 -0.81 23.06
CA LYS A 35 2.83 0.62 23.08
C LYS A 35 3.43 1.19 21.79
N ALA A 36 3.50 0.40 20.72
CA ALA A 36 3.87 0.90 19.40
C ALA A 36 2.95 2.04 18.95
N HIS A 37 3.52 3.06 18.31
CA HIS A 37 2.75 4.11 17.64
C HIS A 37 2.39 3.62 16.25
N ASN A 38 1.09 3.58 15.96
CA ASN A 38 0.59 3.19 14.65
C ASN A 38 0.00 4.42 13.96
N SER A 39 0.43 4.69 12.73
CA SER A 39 -0.07 5.78 11.89
C SER A 39 -0.80 5.22 10.68
N LEU A 40 -2.10 5.49 10.59
CA LEU A 40 -2.93 5.09 9.46
C LEU A 40 -3.21 6.30 8.57
N ARG A 41 -3.03 6.11 7.27
CA ARG A 41 -3.36 7.11 6.25
C ARG A 41 -4.60 6.67 5.47
N PRO A 42 -5.39 7.62 4.94
CA PRO A 42 -6.47 7.31 4.03
C PRO A 42 -5.96 6.48 2.86
N GLN A 43 -6.79 5.58 2.33
CA GLN A 43 -6.45 4.89 1.09
C GLN A 43 -6.31 5.94 -0.01
N SER A 44 -5.13 5.98 -0.63
CA SER A 44 -4.92 6.83 -1.80
C SER A 44 -5.92 6.47 -2.89
N PRO A 45 -6.49 7.43 -3.61
CA PRO A 45 -7.29 7.12 -4.79
C PRO A 45 -6.45 6.27 -5.73
N SER A 46 -7.00 5.14 -6.18
CA SER A 46 -6.28 4.23 -7.06
C SER A 46 -5.88 5.02 -8.32
N PRO A 47 -4.57 5.09 -8.65
CA PRO A 47 -4.16 5.72 -9.90
C PRO A 47 -4.83 4.95 -11.03
N LYS A 48 -5.70 5.63 -11.77
CA LYS A 48 -6.28 5.11 -12.99
C LYS A 48 -5.10 4.96 -13.97
N ARG A 49 -4.48 3.78 -14.02
CA ARG A 49 -3.47 3.50 -15.04
C ARG A 49 -4.16 3.79 -16.37
N PRO A 50 -3.62 4.68 -17.21
CA PRO A 50 -4.09 4.78 -18.58
C PRO A 50 -4.06 3.37 -19.16
N ASP A 51 -5.18 2.94 -19.71
CA ASP A 51 -5.24 1.70 -20.47
C ASP A 51 -4.15 1.80 -21.54
N GLN A 52 -3.20 0.86 -21.53
CA GLN A 52 -2.13 0.83 -22.53
C GLN A 52 -2.71 0.30 -23.83
N SER A 53 -3.68 0.99 -24.41
CA SER A 53 -4.12 0.82 -25.79
C SER A 53 -3.39 1.82 -26.70
N ASN A 54 -2.07 1.84 -26.61
CA ASN A 54 -1.25 2.32 -27.72
C ASN A 54 -0.19 1.25 -27.98
N GLU A 55 -0.40 0.61 -29.12
CA GLU A 55 0.47 -0.35 -29.77
C GLU A 55 1.93 0.06 -29.59
N ARG A 56 2.68 -0.74 -28.84
CA ARG A 56 4.13 -0.69 -28.92
C ARG A 56 4.48 -1.32 -30.27
N ASP A 57 4.64 -0.50 -31.32
CA ASP A 57 5.50 -0.86 -32.45
C ASP A 57 6.93 -0.90 -31.89
N GLY A 58 7.23 -2.00 -31.20
CA GLY A 58 8.47 -2.23 -30.48
C GLY A 58 9.49 -2.85 -31.40
N LYS A 59 10.00 -2.09 -32.36
CA LYS A 59 11.33 -2.38 -32.90
C LYS A 59 12.33 -1.79 -31.91
N ASP A 60 12.84 -2.67 -31.05
CA ASP A 60 14.20 -2.73 -30.49
C ASP A 60 14.17 -3.41 -29.10
N PRO A 61 14.59 -4.70 -29.01
CA PRO A 61 14.63 -5.43 -27.75
C PRO A 61 15.96 -5.16 -27.05
N GLN A 62 16.10 -4.04 -26.34
CA GLN A 62 17.21 -3.92 -25.41
C GLN A 62 16.93 -3.00 -24.23
N CYS A 63 16.17 -3.54 -23.27
CA CYS A 63 16.31 -3.13 -21.87
C CYS A 63 16.54 -4.39 -21.03
N GLY A 64 17.75 -4.93 -21.16
CA GLY A 64 18.30 -5.96 -20.28
C GLY A 64 19.35 -5.31 -19.39
N SER A 65 19.14 -5.35 -18.08
CA SER A 65 20.08 -4.90 -17.05
C SER A 65 21.46 -5.55 -17.26
N LEU A 66 22.49 -4.74 -17.51
CA LEU A 66 23.88 -5.19 -17.62
C LEU A 66 24.46 -5.37 -16.21
N TYR A 67 24.25 -6.54 -15.62
CA TYR A 67 25.13 -7.03 -14.55
C TYR A 67 25.91 -8.24 -15.07
N PRO A 68 27.22 -8.12 -15.30
CA PRO A 68 28.04 -9.27 -15.64
C PRO A 68 28.23 -10.19 -14.41
N GLN A 69 28.07 -11.50 -14.61
CA GLN A 69 28.41 -12.53 -13.63
C GLN A 69 29.94 -12.76 -13.65
N PRO A 70 30.63 -12.78 -12.50
CA PRO A 70 32.04 -13.15 -12.45
C PRO A 70 32.23 -14.67 -12.62
N ILE A 71 33.36 -15.05 -13.24
CA ILE A 71 33.84 -16.44 -13.42
C ILE A 71 34.49 -16.94 -12.13
#